data_AF-A0A2M7GLG7-F1
#
_entry.id   AF-A0A2M7GLG7-F1
#
_cell.length_a   1.000
_cell.length_b   1.000
_cell.length_c   1.000
_cell.angle_alpha   90.00
_cell.angle_beta   90.00
_cell.angle_gamma   90.00
#
_symmetry.space_group_name_H-M   'P 1'
#
loop_
_entity.id
_entity.type
_entity.pdbx_description
1 polymer ?
#
loop_
_entity_poly.entity_id
_entity_poly.type
_entity_poly.pdbx_seq_one_letter_code
_entity_poly.pdbx_strand_id
1 'polypeptide(L)'
;MAPAVFPHWFHRIRFRCKVCHADLGFEFKAGGNDITMLKIFDGEFCGACHNGQIAWSVENCPLCHTGKPGTKTKVHTNTLLLVAPAAKAAGK
;
A
#
# COMPACT_ATOMS: atom_id res chain seq x y z
N MET A 1 -5.59 13.33 -2.50
CA MET A 1 -4.37 12.63 -2.06
C MET A 1 -3.97 11.62 -3.13
N ALA A 2 -2.69 11.40 -3.38
CA ALA A 2 -2.22 10.38 -4.33
C ALA A 2 -2.57 8.96 -3.86
N PRO A 3 -2.65 7.96 -4.75
CA PRO A 3 -2.86 6.57 -4.35
C PRO A 3 -1.77 6.07 -3.39
N ALA A 4 -2.17 5.27 -2.40
CA ALA A 4 -1.22 4.63 -1.49
C ALA A 4 -0.51 3.45 -2.16
N VAL A 5 0.78 3.29 -1.90
CA VAL A 5 1.61 2.18 -2.42
C VAL A 5 2.10 1.31 -1.28
N PHE A 6 1.86 0.00 -1.38
CA PHE A 6 2.33 -0.99 -0.42
C PHE A 6 3.45 -1.87 -1.01
N PRO A 7 4.73 -1.66 -0.63
CA PRO A 7 5.83 -2.47 -1.11
C PRO A 7 5.94 -3.79 -0.33
N HIS A 8 5.38 -4.88 -0.87
CA HIS A 8 5.51 -6.22 -0.28
C HIS A 8 6.97 -6.63 -0.03
N TRP A 9 7.91 -6.25 -0.90
CA TRP A 9 9.31 -6.64 -0.75
C TRP A 9 9.92 -6.12 0.55
N PHE A 10 9.66 -4.86 0.91
CA PHE A 10 10.23 -4.23 2.09
C PHE A 10 9.69 -4.84 3.38
N HIS A 11 8.37 -5.11 3.39
CA HIS A 11 7.70 -5.71 4.54
C HIS A 11 8.10 -7.19 4.71
N ARG A 12 8.32 -7.93 3.62
CA ARG A 12 8.75 -9.33 3.65
C ARG A 12 10.18 -9.56 4.15
N ILE A 13 11.02 -8.52 4.18
CA ILE A 13 12.35 -8.61 4.80
C ILE A 13 12.24 -8.77 6.33
N ARG A 14 11.18 -8.23 6.94
CA ARG A 14 11.00 -8.20 8.41
C ARG A 14 9.87 -9.10 8.91
N PHE A 15 8.83 -9.31 8.10
CA PHE A 15 7.61 -10.00 8.52
C PHE A 15 7.25 -11.15 7.58
N ARG A 16 6.69 -12.21 8.17
CA ARG A 16 6.15 -13.36 7.43
C ARG A 16 4.75 -13.04 6.91
N CYS A 17 4.34 -13.75 5.86
CA CYS A 17 3.02 -13.58 5.23
C CYS A 17 1.84 -13.67 6.22
N LYS A 18 1.96 -14.56 7.23
CA LYS A 18 0.94 -14.78 8.27
C LYS A 18 0.60 -13.49 9.03
N VAL A 19 1.59 -12.66 9.35
CA VAL A 19 1.40 -11.44 10.14
C VAL A 19 0.40 -10.52 9.45
N CYS A 20 0.51 -10.35 8.13
CA CYS A 20 -0.42 -9.49 7.41
C CYS A 20 -1.73 -10.22 7.09
N HIS A 21 -1.67 -11.41 6.50
CA HIS A 21 -2.85 -12.02 5.90
C HIS A 21 -3.74 -12.80 6.87
N ALA A 22 -3.16 -13.40 7.91
CA ALA A 22 -3.93 -14.13 8.91
C ALA A 22 -4.18 -13.26 10.15
N ASP A 23 -3.13 -12.62 10.67
CA ASP A 23 -3.22 -11.93 11.97
C ASP A 23 -3.88 -10.56 11.86
N LEU A 24 -3.55 -9.80 10.81
CA LEU A 24 -4.16 -8.49 10.53
C LEU A 24 -5.34 -8.55 9.55
N GLY A 25 -5.69 -9.75 9.05
CA GLY A 25 -6.87 -9.94 8.20
C GLY A 25 -6.79 -9.33 6.79
N PHE A 26 -5.59 -9.06 6.27
CA PHE A 26 -5.46 -8.66 4.87
C PHE A 26 -5.85 -9.83 3.94
N GLU A 27 -6.84 -9.62 3.08
CA GLU A 27 -7.25 -10.63 2.11
C GLU A 27 -6.14 -10.88 1.08
N PHE A 28 -6.07 -12.10 0.54
CA PHE A 28 -5.20 -12.44 -0.60
C PHE A 28 -5.71 -11.86 -1.93
N LYS A 29 -6.29 -10.65 -1.88
CA LYS A 29 -6.89 -9.94 -2.99
C LYS A 29 -6.58 -8.44 -2.83
N ALA A 30 -5.97 -7.85 -3.85
CA ALA A 30 -5.75 -6.41 -3.83
C ALA A 30 -7.09 -5.67 -3.92
N GLY A 31 -7.29 -4.71 -3.04
CA GLY A 31 -8.59 -4.05 -2.87
C GLY A 31 -9.68 -5.00 -2.35
N GLY A 32 -9.31 -6.10 -1.69
CA GLY A 32 -10.26 -6.99 -0.99
C GLY A 32 -10.74 -6.40 0.34
N ASN A 33 -9.87 -5.63 1.02
CA ASN A 33 -10.22 -4.97 2.28
C ASN A 33 -10.62 -3.50 2.07
N ASP A 34 -11.69 -3.10 2.76
CA ASP A 34 -12.07 -1.70 2.90
C ASP A 34 -11.24 -1.04 4.01
N ILE A 35 -10.09 -0.49 3.60
CA ILE A 35 -9.15 0.20 4.48
C ILE A 35 -9.44 1.69 4.41
N THR A 36 -9.74 2.29 5.57
CA THR A 36 -9.92 3.72 5.73
C THR A 36 -8.87 4.28 6.67
N MET A 37 -8.58 5.59 6.59
CA MET A 37 -7.68 6.22 7.55
C MET A 37 -8.21 6.13 8.98
N LEU A 38 -9.53 6.11 9.18
CA LEU A 38 -10.13 5.93 10.51
C LEU A 38 -9.70 4.60 11.14
N LYS A 39 -9.87 3.49 10.41
CA LYS A 39 -9.42 2.16 10.87
C LYS A 39 -7.92 2.12 11.13
N ILE A 40 -7.14 2.81 10.29
CA ILE A 40 -5.69 2.93 10.48
C ILE A 40 -5.36 3.68 11.79
N PHE A 41 -6.08 4.76 12.11
CA PHE A 41 -5.90 5.46 13.39
C PHE A 41 -6.32 4.61 14.59
N ASP A 42 -7.33 3.76 14.42
CA ASP A 42 -7.77 2.79 15.44
C ASP A 42 -6.81 1.60 15.61
N GLY A 43 -5.68 1.59 14.90
CA GLY A 43 -4.64 0.56 15.02
C GLY A 43 -4.87 -0.67 14.14
N GLU A 44 -5.84 -0.63 13.23
CA GLU A 44 -6.07 -1.71 12.27
C GLU A 44 -5.17 -1.57 11.02
N PHE A 45 -4.97 -2.68 10.30
CA PHE A 45 -4.24 -2.73 9.04
C PHE A 45 -2.83 -2.10 9.13
N CYS A 46 -2.63 -0.96 8.48
CA CYS A 46 -1.36 -0.23 8.48
C CYS A 46 -1.03 0.30 9.88
N GLY A 47 -2.06 0.69 10.64
CA GLY A 47 -1.94 1.28 11.97
C GLY A 47 -1.39 0.33 13.02
N ALA A 48 -1.53 -0.98 12.82
CA ALA A 48 -0.99 -2.00 13.72
C ALA A 48 0.53 -1.88 13.90
N CYS A 49 1.23 -1.38 12.87
CA CYS A 49 2.68 -1.16 12.89
C CYS A 49 3.07 0.32 12.73
N HIS A 50 2.35 1.10 11.92
CA HIS A 50 2.63 2.52 11.70
C HIS A 50 2.07 3.40 12.83
N ASN A 51 2.46 3.09 14.06
CA ASN A 51 1.97 3.70 15.30
C ASN A 51 3.00 4.59 16.01
N GLY A 52 4.14 4.86 15.36
CA GLY A 52 5.24 5.63 15.94
C GLY A 52 6.17 4.82 16.85
N GLN A 53 5.88 3.54 17.12
CA GLN A 53 6.70 2.66 17.96
C GLN A 53 7.39 1.57 17.14
N ILE A 54 6.62 0.85 16.31
CA ILE A 54 7.14 -0.24 15.46
C ILE A 54 7.66 0.32 14.14
N ALA A 55 6.92 1.24 13.55
CA ALA A 55 7.28 1.99 12.37
C ALA A 55 6.85 3.46 12.54
N TRP A 56 7.21 4.31 11.58
CA TRP A 56 6.84 5.72 11.59
C TRP A 56 5.32 5.92 11.69
N SER A 57 4.91 7.05 12.28
CA SER A 57 3.50 7.43 12.42
C SER A 57 2.80 7.64 11.08
N VAL A 58 1.52 7.26 11.02
CA VAL A 58 0.59 7.43 9.88
C VAL A 58 0.34 8.87 9.47
N GLU A 59 0.73 9.84 10.28
CA GLU A 59 0.63 11.29 9.97
C GLU A 59 1.55 11.71 8.82
N ASN A 60 2.58 10.90 8.51
CA ASN A 60 3.50 11.13 7.40
C ASN A 60 2.89 10.70 6.06
N CYS A 61 1.78 11.34 5.66
CA CYS A 61 1.02 11.03 4.45
C CYS A 61 1.88 10.79 3.19
N PRO A 62 2.92 11.59 2.88
CA PRO A 62 3.70 11.41 1.66
C PRO A 62 4.49 10.10 1.59
N LEU A 63 4.71 9.39 2.71
CA LEU A 63 5.43 8.11 2.72
C LEU A 63 4.60 6.97 2.13
N CYS A 64 3.27 7.01 2.31
CA CYS A 64 2.36 6.01 1.77
C CYS A 64 1.80 6.45 0.42
N HIS A 65 1.42 7.72 0.30
CA HIS A 65 0.73 8.28 -0.86
C HIS A 65 1.69 8.74 -1.97
N THR A 66 2.47 7.79 -2.50
CA THR A 66 3.47 8.01 -3.56
C THR A 66 3.01 7.57 -4.95
N GLY A 67 1.80 7.01 -5.06
CA GLY A 67 1.28 6.45 -6.30
C GLY A 67 0.96 7.51 -7.35
N LYS A 68 1.01 7.11 -8.63
CA LYS A 68 0.51 7.96 -9.72
C LYS A 68 -1.02 7.85 -9.80
N PRO A 69 -1.77 8.97 -9.87
CA PRO A 69 -3.21 8.94 -10.10
C PRO A 69 -3.57 8.10 -11.33
N GLY A 70 -4.66 7.33 -11.25
CA GLY A 70 -5.15 6.49 -12.35
C GLY A 70 -4.40 5.16 -12.55
N THR A 71 -3.44 4.82 -11.69
CA THR A 71 -2.82 3.49 -11.71
C THR A 71 -3.76 2.42 -11.16
N LYS A 72 -3.81 1.24 -11.81
CA LYS A 72 -4.60 0.10 -11.34
C LYS A 72 -3.98 -0.51 -10.08
N THR A 73 -4.80 -1.11 -9.22
CA THR A 73 -4.29 -1.92 -8.09
C THR A 73 -3.48 -3.11 -8.59
N LYS A 74 -2.47 -3.55 -7.83
CA LYS A 74 -1.44 -4.53 -8.24
C LYS A 74 -0.47 -4.04 -9.32
N VAL A 75 0.01 -2.79 -9.23
CA VAL A 75 1.26 -2.44 -9.92
C VAL A 75 2.41 -3.12 -9.19
N HIS A 76 2.69 -4.38 -9.54
CA HIS A 76 4.06 -4.84 -9.45
C HIS A 76 4.80 -3.98 -10.48
N THR A 77 5.64 -3.06 -10.04
CA THR A 77 6.65 -2.48 -10.92
C THR A 77 7.61 -3.60 -11.30
N ASN A 78 7.14 -4.49 -12.17
CA ASN A 78 8.03 -5.15 -13.09
C ASN A 78 8.71 -4.01 -13.83
N THR A 79 10.03 -4.01 -13.85
CA THR A 79 10.87 -3.03 -14.54
C THR A 79 10.34 -2.74 -15.95
N LEU A 80 9.67 -3.69 -16.61
CA LEU A 80 8.97 -3.46 -17.88
C LEU A 80 7.98 -2.28 -17.89
N LEU A 81 7.21 -2.02 -16.83
CA LEU A 81 6.29 -0.86 -16.79
C LEU A 81 7.01 0.49 -16.62
N LEU A 82 8.27 0.49 -16.18
CA LEU A 82 9.10 1.69 -16.11
C LEU A 82 9.76 2.03 -17.46
N VAL A 83 9.94 1.03 -18.33
CA VAL A 83 10.51 1.20 -19.69
C VAL A 83 9.44 1.28 -20.79
N ALA A 84 8.20 0.90 -20.48
CA ALA A 84 7.08 1.13 -21.40
C ALA A 84 6.84 2.65 -21.50
N PRO A 85 6.78 3.22 -22.72
CA PRO A 85 6.45 4.63 -22.88
C PRO A 85 5.09 4.87 -22.20
N ALA A 86 5.02 5.94 -21.38
CA ALA A 86 3.81 6.32 -20.69
C ALA A 86 2.65 6.38 -21.70
N ALA A 87 1.74 5.41 -21.64
CA ALA A 87 0.58 5.41 -22.51
C ALA A 87 -0.18 6.71 -22.26
N LYS A 88 -0.27 7.56 -23.31
CA LYS A 88 -1.04 8.80 -23.30
C LYS A 88 -2.41 8.50 -22.71
N ALA A 89 -2.77 9.23 -21.64
CA ALA A 89 -4.12 9.21 -21.10
C ALA A 89 -5.10 9.51 -22.23
N ALA A 90 -5.92 8.52 -22.59
CA ALA A 90 -6.99 8.69 -23.55
C ALA A 90 -8.06 9.55 -22.88
N GLY A 91 -8.20 10.78 -23.36
CA GLY A 91 -9.26 11.68 -22.97
C GLY A 91 -10.62 11.19 -23.44
N LYS A 92 -11.63 11.51 -22.63
CA LYS A 92 -12.97 11.89 -23.04
C LYS A 92 -13.41 13.03 -22.14
#